data_AF-A0A958JNS1-F1
#
_entry.id   AF-A0A958JNS1-F1
#
_cell.length_a   1.000
_cell.length_b   1.000
_cell.length_c   1.000
_cell.angle_alpha   90.00
_cell.angle_beta   90.00
_cell.angle_gamma   90.00
#
_symmetry.space_group_name_H-M   'P 1'
#
loop_
_entity.id
_entity.type
_entity.pdbx_description
1 polymer ?
#
loop_
_entity_poly.entity_id
_entity_poly.type
_entity_poly.pdbx_seq_one_letter_code
_entity_poly.pdbx_strand_id
1 'polypeptide(L)'
;MPHKTSSGKHIFPASEVAEYTVCPNAWYLKRMSREPILEGPEMEQGEEIHKQWAEDLEYEFTLGRMLRLVAALISAATVLLLILRHNT
;
A
#
# COMPACT_ATOMS: atom_id res chain seq x y z
N MET A 1 17.06 4.83 8.81
CA MET A 1 18.43 4.34 8.58
C MET A 1 18.42 3.45 7.36
N PRO A 2 19.49 3.40 6.54
CA PRO A 2 19.50 2.58 5.35
C PRO A 2 19.26 1.13 5.71
N HIS A 3 18.31 0.51 5.03
CA HIS A 3 18.01 -0.89 5.23
C HIS A 3 19.07 -1.72 4.52
N LYS A 4 19.67 -2.70 5.20
CA LYS A 4 20.64 -3.60 4.60
C LYS A 4 19.93 -4.84 4.06
N THR A 5 20.07 -5.10 2.76
CA THR A 5 19.52 -6.31 2.16
C THR A 5 20.26 -7.56 2.64
N SER A 6 19.65 -8.73 2.45
CA SER A 6 20.31 -10.03 2.66
C SER A 6 21.59 -10.20 1.82
N SER A 7 21.68 -9.50 0.68
CA SER A 7 22.87 -9.45 -0.19
C SER A 7 23.90 -8.38 0.23
N GLY A 8 23.69 -7.68 1.34
CA GLY A 8 24.63 -6.71 1.88
C GLY A 8 24.60 -5.32 1.24
N LYS A 9 23.63 -5.05 0.34
CA LYS A 9 23.43 -3.73 -0.26
C LYS A 9 22.69 -2.80 0.69
N HIS A 10 22.99 -1.50 0.62
CA HIS A 10 22.26 -0.47 1.36
C HIS A 10 21.14 0.10 0.52
N ILE A 11 19.92 0.11 1.06
CA ILE A 11 18.75 0.77 0.48
C ILE A 11 18.54 2.06 1.26
N PHE A 12 18.63 3.18 0.55
CA PHE A 12 18.31 4.50 1.07
C PHE A 12 16.89 4.87 0.61
N PRO A 13 16.03 5.37 1.52
CA PRO A 13 14.75 5.92 1.11
C PRO A 13 14.99 7.18 0.25
N ALA A 14 14.09 7.42 -0.70
CA ALA A 14 14.19 8.57 -1.60
C ALA A 14 14.22 9.90 -0.83
N SER A 15 13.48 9.99 0.28
CA SER A 15 13.52 11.15 1.17
C SER A 15 14.90 11.43 1.75
N GLU A 16 15.68 10.39 2.09
CA GLU A 16 17.05 10.56 2.60
C GLU A 16 17.99 11.12 1.53
N VAL A 17 17.81 10.69 0.27
CA VAL A 17 18.56 11.27 -0.87
C VAL A 17 18.14 12.72 -1.11
N ALA A 18 16.84 13.01 -1.07
CA ALA A 18 16.33 14.37 -1.23
C ALA A 18 16.88 15.31 -0.14
N GLU A 19 16.85 14.90 1.13
CA GLU A 19 17.41 15.68 2.23
C GLU A 19 18.91 15.97 2.04
N TYR A 20 19.69 14.97 1.63
CA TYR A 20 21.11 15.16 1.31
C TYR A 20 21.31 16.18 0.19
N THR A 21 20.50 16.10 -0.88
CA THR A 21 20.62 17.00 -2.03
C THR A 21 20.26 18.45 -1.69
N VAL A 22 19.30 18.67 -0.79
CA VAL A 22 18.90 20.02 -0.36
C VAL A 22 19.94 20.62 0.60
N CYS A 23 20.36 19.86 1.62
CA CYS A 23 21.37 20.33 2.57
C CYS A 23 22.16 19.17 3.20
N PRO A 24 23.38 18.89 2.69
CA PRO A 24 24.23 17.81 3.19
C PRO A 24 24.56 17.93 4.69
N ASN A 25 24.77 19.16 5.18
CA ASN A 25 25.09 19.38 6.59
C ASN A 25 23.89 19.11 7.50
N ALA A 26 22.70 19.57 7.14
CA ALA A 26 21.48 19.29 7.90
C ALA A 26 21.17 17.79 7.90
N TRP A 27 21.31 17.13 6.76
CA TRP A 27 21.23 15.67 6.65
C TRP A 27 22.23 14.99 7.60
N TYR A 28 23.52 15.36 7.56
CA TYR A 28 24.55 14.77 8.41
C TYR A 28 24.22 14.91 9.89
N LEU A 29 23.83 16.13 10.32
CA LEU A 29 23.43 16.41 11.69
C LEU A 29 22.23 15.56 12.12
N LYS A 30 21.19 15.49 11.29
CA LYS A 30 20.00 14.66 11.53
C LYS A 30 20.33 13.18 11.69
N ARG A 31 21.35 12.66 10.98
CA ARG A 31 21.74 11.24 11.08
C ARG A 31 22.66 10.97 12.28
N MET A 32 23.47 11.95 12.69
CA MET A 32 24.47 11.79 13.75
C MET A 32 23.96 12.16 15.14
N SER A 33 23.00 13.08 15.26
CA SER A 33 22.52 13.59 16.55
C SER A 33 21.79 12.54 17.39
N ARG A 34 21.28 11.46 16.77
CA ARG A 34 20.38 10.47 17.40
C ARG A 34 19.15 11.09 18.07
N GLU A 35 18.88 12.37 17.83
CA GLU A 35 17.70 13.03 18.35
C GLU A 35 16.48 12.44 17.64
N PRO A 36 15.39 12.19 18.38
CA PRO A 36 14.15 11.80 17.75
C PRO A 36 13.77 12.90 16.76
N ILE A 37 13.47 12.50 15.52
CA ILE A 37 12.84 13.41 14.57
C ILE A 37 11.50 13.76 15.20
N LEU A 38 11.33 15.03 15.57
CA LEU A 38 10.05 15.51 16.07
C LEU A 38 9.09 15.50 14.90
N GLU A 39 8.23 14.49 14.88
CA GLU A 39 7.14 14.38 13.92
C GLU A 39 6.12 15.45 14.27
N GLY A 40 5.94 16.42 13.36
CA GLY A 40 4.93 17.45 13.52
C GLY A 40 3.52 16.86 13.39
N PRO A 41 2.49 17.55 13.92
CA PRO A 41 1.10 17.11 13.80
C PRO A 41 0.67 16.95 12.33
N GLU A 42 1.28 17.69 11.41
CA GLU A 42 1.03 17.57 9.97
C GLU A 42 1.48 16.22 9.40
N MET A 43 2.55 15.63 9.96
CA MET A 43 3.05 14.34 9.48
C MET A 43 2.16 13.19 9.95
N GLU A 44 1.70 13.22 11.19
CA GLU A 44 0.72 12.27 11.72
C GLU A 44 -0.60 12.36 10.92
N GLN A 45 -1.07 13.57 10.63
CA GLN A 45 -2.24 13.77 9.79
C GLN A 45 -2.03 13.20 8.37
N GLY A 46 -0.85 13.40 7.78
CA GLY A 46 -0.51 12.85 6.48
C GLY A 46 -0.53 11.31 6.46
N GLU A 47 0.01 10.68 7.51
CA GLU A 47 0.01 9.22 7.66
C GLU A 47 -1.42 8.66 7.74
N GLU A 48 -2.28 9.28 8.55
CA GLU A 48 -3.67 8.86 8.70
C GLU A 48 -4.45 8.98 7.38
N ILE A 49 -4.24 10.06 6.62
CA ILE A 49 -4.85 10.23 5.29
C ILE A 49 -4.37 9.12 4.33
N HIS A 50 -3.08 8.81 4.32
CA HIS A 50 -2.54 7.74 3.48
C HIS A 50 -3.10 6.36 3.84
N LYS A 51 -3.28 6.11 5.14
CA LYS A 51 -3.89 4.88 5.64
C LYS A 51 -5.34 4.75 5.21
N GLN A 52 -6.14 5.79 5.42
CA GLN A 52 -7.55 5.81 5.00
C GLN A 52 -7.69 5.58 3.49
N TRP A 53 -6.85 6.26 2.68
CA TRP A 53 -6.85 6.06 1.23
C TRP A 53 -6.51 4.62 0.82
N ALA A 54 -5.56 3.97 1.51
CA ALA A 54 -5.21 2.58 1.24
C ALA A 54 -6.36 1.62 1.61
N GLU A 55 -7.05 1.87 2.73
CA GLU A 55 -8.20 1.09 3.17
C GLU A 55 -9.38 1.22 2.19
N ASP A 56 -9.68 2.44 1.74
CA ASP A 56 -10.72 2.71 0.74
C ASP A 56 -10.44 1.99 -0.59
N LEU A 57 -9.19 2.05 -1.04
CA LEU A 57 -8.75 1.39 -2.27
C LEU A 57 -8.91 -0.14 -2.17
N GLU A 58 -8.51 -0.74 -1.04
CA GLU A 58 -8.66 -2.18 -0.80
C GLU A 58 -10.13 -2.61 -0.76
N TYR A 59 -10.99 -1.77 -0.17
CA TYR A 59 -12.44 -2.00 -0.13
C TYR A 59 -13.04 -2.03 -1.55
N GLU A 60 -12.70 -1.05 -2.39
CA GLU A 60 -13.20 -1.00 -3.78
C GLU A 60 -12.76 -2.22 -4.61
N PHE A 61 -11.49 -2.62 -4.50
CA PHE A 61 -10.99 -3.81 -5.18
C PHE A 61 -11.68 -5.08 -4.69
N THR A 62 -11.91 -5.20 -3.39
CA THR A 62 -12.57 -6.36 -2.79
C THR A 62 -14.04 -6.43 -3.23
N LEU A 63 -14.75 -5.31 -3.24
CA LEU A 63 -16.14 -5.24 -3.67
C LEU A 63 -16.28 -5.62 -5.15
N GLY A 64 -15.42 -5.07 -6.02
CA GLY A 64 -15.40 -5.41 -7.45
C GLY A 64 -15.12 -6.90 -7.69
N ARG A 65 -14.21 -7.51 -6.92
CA ARG A 65 -13.91 -8.95 -6.98
C ARG A 65 -15.11 -9.78 -6.53
N MET A 66 -15.75 -9.43 -5.42
CA MET A 66 -16.93 -10.12 -4.91
C MET A 66 -18.09 -10.08 -5.91
N LEU A 67 -18.35 -8.91 -6.51
CA LEU A 67 -19.41 -8.75 -7.51
C LEU A 67 -19.18 -9.66 -8.73
N ARG A 68 -17.95 -9.73 -9.24
CA ARG A 68 -17.59 -10.61 -10.36
C ARG A 68 -17.79 -12.08 -10.01
N LEU A 69 -17.44 -12.49 -8.79
CA LEU A 69 -17.65 -13.87 -8.31
C LEU A 69 -19.15 -14.21 -8.22
N VAL A 70 -19.97 -13.31 -7.66
CA VAL A 70 -21.41 -13.51 -7.57
C VAL A 70 -22.04 -13.62 -8.98
N ALA A 71 -21.66 -12.75 -9.90
CA ALA A 71 -22.14 -12.81 -11.29
C ALA A 71 -21.75 -14.14 -11.97
N ALA A 72 -20.51 -14.61 -11.76
CA ALA A 72 -20.06 -15.90 -12.28
C ALA A 72 -20.89 -17.06 -11.71
N LEU A 73 -21.18 -17.07 -10.41
CA LEU A 73 -21.98 -18.11 -9.76
C LEU A 73 -23.43 -18.13 -10.31
N ILE A 74 -24.05 -16.96 -10.49
CA ILE A 74 -25.40 -16.86 -11.08
C ILE A 74 -25.39 -17.39 -12.52
N SER A 75 -24.37 -17.03 -13.31
CA SER A 75 -24.23 -17.52 -14.68
C SER A 75 -24.04 -19.04 -14.74
N ALA A 76 -23.25 -19.61 -13.83
CA ALA A 76 -23.03 -21.06 -13.75
C ALA A 76 -24.32 -21.79 -13.34
N ALA A 77 -25.04 -21.28 -12.33
CA ALA A 77 -26.30 -21.86 -11.86
C ALA A 77 -27.38 -21.84 -12.95
N THR A 78 -27.49 -20.73 -13.70
CA THR A 78 -28.45 -20.62 -14.81
C THR A 78 -28.13 -21.60 -15.95
N VAL A 79 -26.85 -21.74 -16.33
CA VAL A 79 -26.42 -22.76 -17.31
C VAL A 79 -26.75 -24.17 -16.83
N LEU A 80 -26.48 -24.48 -15.56
CA LEU A 80 -26.78 -25.79 -14.96
C LEU A 80 -28.28 -26.11 -15.00
N LEU A 81 -29.13 -25.15 -14.66
CA LEU A 81 -30.59 -25.30 -14.73
C LEU A 81 -31.08 -25.53 -16.16
N LEU A 82 -30.51 -24.84 -17.15
CA LEU A 82 -30.86 -25.04 -18.55
C LEU A 82 -30.47 -26.45 -19.03
N ILE A 83 -29.30 -26.94 -18.67
CA ILE A 83 -28.84 -28.30 -19.00
C ILE A 83 -29.76 -29.35 -18.35
N LEU A 84 -30.08 -29.17 -17.06
CA LEU A 84 -30.98 -30.08 -16.35
C LEU A 84 -32.36 -30.12 -16.99
N ARG A 85 -32.93 -28.96 -17.31
CA ARG A 85 -34.25 -28.85 -17.96
C ARG A 85 -34.27 -29.44 -19.38
N HIS A 86 -33.18 -29.36 -20.13
CA HIS A 86 -33.11 -29.95 -21.47
C HIS A 86 -32.98 -31.49 -21.41
N ASN A 87 -32.37 -32.03 -20.36
CA ASN A 87 -32.12 -33.47 -20.22
C ASN A 87 -33.25 -34.24 -19.52
N THR A 88 -34.21 -33.55 -18.90
CA THR A 88 -35.49 -34.09 -18.40
C THR A 88 -36.58 -33.91 -19.44
#